data_AF-A0A8K1CVR7-F1
#
_entry.id   AF-A0A8K1CVR7-F1
#
_cell.length_a   1.000
_cell.length_b   1.000
_cell.length_c   1.000
_cell.angle_alpha   90.00
_cell.angle_beta   90.00
_cell.angle_gamma   90.00
#
_symmetry.space_group_name_H-M   'P 1'
#
loop_
_entity.id
_entity.type
_entity.pdbx_description
1 polymer ?
#
loop_
_entity_poly.entity_id
_entity_poly.type
_entity_poly.pdbx_seq_one_letter_code
_entity_poly.pdbx_strand_id
1 'polypeptide(L)'
;MGGEETATRNGAQPELTPAEYLLRFWDANASTFMRWFLALPYAGQVSLLRNACPDIAVEFDAAERNPQASQLLTPELSLKALLEENGKVFLRLMNARARRAEDCTRHDLIYLSALRAEGKMPVFSGDTFKHVSLAFIDPADPEQNVQSLLPSASKAVLEEKRALIAAGKLIEADVWLSLQMRQQVILTLLTNVAHTFETMFLKQIMMGEVTAGEIGCRFCGTSTRKVDGEAEAATESAKTTLLRCACEAAYYCCKEHQVEDWKNHKTSCKKIRQERDQTAVETSSE
;
A
#
# COMPACT_ATOMS: atom_id res chain seq x y z
N MET A 1 -10.55 -9.43 59.65
CA MET A 1 -11.10 -9.77 58.33
C MET A 1 -10.56 -8.74 57.36
N GLY A 2 -9.50 -9.10 56.65
CA GLY A 2 -8.91 -8.27 55.61
C GLY A 2 -9.67 -8.50 54.30
N GLY A 3 -10.13 -7.42 53.69
CA GLY A 3 -10.55 -7.40 52.30
C GLY A 3 -9.42 -6.84 51.46
N GLU A 4 -8.75 -7.70 50.70
CA GLU A 4 -7.89 -7.27 49.60
C GLU A 4 -8.78 -6.77 48.46
N GLU A 5 -8.81 -5.45 48.26
CA GLU A 5 -9.30 -4.87 47.01
C GLU A 5 -8.21 -5.04 45.94
N THR A 6 -8.35 -6.10 45.16
CA THR A 6 -7.62 -6.30 43.91
C THR A 6 -8.02 -5.22 42.91
N ALA A 7 -7.19 -4.18 42.79
CA ALA A 7 -7.26 -3.21 41.71
C ALA A 7 -6.90 -3.91 40.38
N THR A 8 -7.91 -4.24 39.58
CA THR A 8 -7.76 -4.61 38.18
C THR A 8 -7.27 -3.40 37.39
N ARG A 9 -5.95 -3.35 37.19
CA ARG A 9 -5.27 -2.38 36.33
C ARG A 9 -5.54 -2.74 34.87
N ASN A 10 -6.71 -2.39 34.35
CA ASN A 10 -7.00 -2.40 32.91
C ASN A 10 -6.21 -1.26 32.25
N GLY A 11 -4.92 -1.50 32.01
CA GLY A 11 -4.12 -0.66 31.14
C GLY A 11 -4.53 -0.88 29.69
N ALA A 12 -5.54 -0.14 29.23
CA ALA A 12 -5.78 0.00 27.80
C ALA A 12 -4.52 0.65 27.20
N GLN A 13 -3.80 -0.06 26.35
CA GLN A 13 -2.74 0.57 25.56
C GLN A 13 -3.39 1.62 24.66
N PRO A 14 -2.76 2.80 24.48
CA PRO A 14 -3.26 3.79 23.55
C PRO A 14 -3.37 3.17 22.16
N GLU A 15 -4.53 3.35 21.51
CA GLU A 15 -4.71 2.95 20.11
C GLU A 15 -3.70 3.72 19.25
N LEU A 16 -2.83 2.99 18.56
CA LEU A 16 -1.86 3.57 17.64
C LEU A 16 -2.59 4.15 16.44
N THR A 17 -2.20 5.35 16.01
CA THR A 17 -2.64 5.90 14.72
C THR A 17 -2.16 5.01 13.57
N PRO A 18 -2.81 5.03 12.39
CA PRO A 18 -2.37 4.23 11.24
C PRO A 18 -0.91 4.49 10.84
N ALA A 19 -0.44 5.75 10.96
CA ALA A 19 0.93 6.12 10.68
C ALA A 19 1.92 5.52 11.69
N GLU A 20 1.61 5.57 12.99
CA GLU A 20 2.44 4.96 14.04
C GLU A 20 2.47 3.44 13.93
N TYR A 21 1.32 2.81 13.65
CA TYR A 21 1.25 1.39 13.37
C TYR A 21 2.15 1.01 12.19
N LEU A 22 2.06 1.75 11.08
CA LEU A 22 2.84 1.46 9.87
C LEU A 22 4.35 1.65 10.11
N LEU A 23 4.75 2.68 10.86
CA LEU A 23 6.14 2.89 11.26
C LEU A 23 6.65 1.71 12.10
N ARG A 24 5.92 1.34 13.16
CA ARG A 24 6.27 0.20 14.03
C ARG A 24 6.37 -1.10 13.23
N PHE A 25 5.39 -1.34 12.36
CA PHE A 25 5.37 -2.50 11.48
C PHE A 25 6.62 -2.53 10.60
N TRP A 26 6.94 -1.41 9.95
CA TRP A 26 8.05 -1.33 9.02
C TRP A 26 9.39 -1.52 9.73
N ASP A 27 9.59 -0.88 10.87
CA ASP A 27 10.82 -1.03 11.66
C ASP A 27 11.05 -2.48 12.10
N ALA A 28 9.99 -3.20 12.47
CA ALA A 28 10.08 -4.59 12.90
C ALA A 28 10.20 -5.59 11.74
N ASN A 29 9.50 -5.35 10.62
CA ASN A 29 9.24 -6.38 9.63
C ASN A 29 9.75 -6.07 8.21
N ALA A 30 10.29 -4.89 7.93
CA ALA A 30 10.59 -4.45 6.54
C ALA A 30 11.35 -5.49 5.72
N SER A 31 12.47 -6.02 6.24
CA SER A 31 13.28 -7.01 5.50
C SER A 31 12.52 -8.28 5.16
N THR A 32 11.76 -8.82 6.13
CA THR A 32 10.99 -10.05 5.95
C THR A 32 9.78 -9.82 5.04
N PHE A 33 9.06 -8.72 5.26
CA PHE A 33 7.93 -8.32 4.43
C PHE A 33 8.33 -8.11 2.97
N MET A 34 9.43 -7.37 2.72
CA MET A 34 9.93 -7.13 1.37
C MET A 34 10.28 -8.44 0.65
N ARG A 35 10.98 -9.36 1.33
CA ARG A 35 11.32 -10.67 0.76
C ARG A 35 10.07 -11.49 0.46
N TRP A 36 9.13 -11.55 1.40
CA TRP A 36 7.86 -12.24 1.23
C TRP A 36 7.06 -11.68 0.06
N PHE A 37 6.82 -10.37 0.04
CA PHE A 37 6.01 -9.72 -1.00
C PHE A 37 6.63 -9.89 -2.40
N LEU A 38 7.96 -9.77 -2.53
CA LEU A 38 8.66 -9.95 -3.80
C LEU A 38 8.75 -11.42 -4.25
N ALA A 39 8.59 -12.36 -3.32
CA ALA A 39 8.53 -13.80 -3.63
C ALA A 39 7.13 -14.23 -4.10
N LEU A 40 6.08 -13.45 -3.81
CA LEU A 40 4.73 -13.75 -4.30
C LEU A 40 4.68 -13.75 -5.84
N PRO A 41 3.97 -14.70 -6.46
CA PRO A 41 3.53 -14.59 -7.85
C PRO A 41 2.83 -13.27 -8.11
N TYR A 42 2.84 -12.79 -9.36
CA TYR A 42 2.13 -11.56 -9.73
C TYR A 42 0.66 -11.59 -9.29
N ALA A 43 -0.02 -12.72 -9.49
CA ALA A 43 -1.40 -12.91 -9.05
C ALA A 43 -1.56 -12.84 -7.51
N GLY A 44 -0.56 -13.30 -6.75
CA GLY A 44 -0.53 -13.18 -5.30
C GLY A 44 -0.36 -11.72 -4.84
N GLN A 45 0.51 -10.96 -5.50
CA GLN A 45 0.65 -9.52 -5.25
C GLN A 45 -0.64 -8.76 -5.58
N VAL A 46 -1.27 -9.05 -6.74
CA VAL A 46 -2.56 -8.47 -7.11
C VAL A 46 -3.65 -8.84 -6.10
N SER A 47 -3.73 -10.11 -5.69
CA SER A 47 -4.72 -10.57 -4.72
C SER A 47 -4.55 -9.87 -3.37
N LEU A 48 -3.31 -9.70 -2.91
CA LEU A 48 -3.02 -8.98 -1.67
C LEU A 48 -3.47 -7.52 -1.74
N LEU A 49 -3.15 -6.82 -2.84
CA LEU A 49 -3.55 -5.43 -3.03
C LEU A 49 -5.07 -5.27 -3.16
N ARG A 50 -5.75 -6.18 -3.87
CA ARG A 50 -7.21 -6.19 -3.99
C ARG A 50 -7.92 -6.54 -2.69
N ASN A 51 -7.35 -7.42 -1.87
CA ASN A 51 -7.91 -7.70 -0.55
C ASN A 51 -7.81 -6.46 0.36
N ALA A 52 -6.74 -5.68 0.23
CA ALA A 52 -6.55 -4.44 0.98
C ALA A 52 -7.37 -3.26 0.44
N CYS A 53 -7.65 -3.24 -0.87
CA CYS A 53 -8.50 -2.27 -1.56
C CYS A 53 -9.23 -2.95 -2.73
N PRO A 54 -10.46 -3.45 -2.52
CA PRO A 54 -11.20 -4.21 -3.54
C PRO A 54 -11.44 -3.45 -4.84
N ASP A 55 -11.66 -2.14 -4.73
CA ASP A 55 -11.95 -1.25 -5.85
C ASP A 55 -10.69 -0.58 -6.43
N ILE A 56 -9.50 -1.13 -6.16
CA ILE A 56 -8.25 -0.58 -6.69
C ILE A 56 -8.27 -0.59 -8.23
N ALA A 57 -8.01 0.58 -8.82
CA ALA A 57 -7.98 0.73 -10.27
C ALA A 57 -6.85 -0.12 -10.89
N VAL A 58 -7.08 -0.66 -12.09
CA VAL A 58 -6.03 -1.39 -12.82
C VAL A 58 -4.95 -0.41 -13.26
N GLU A 59 -5.35 0.71 -13.85
CA GLU A 59 -4.50 1.80 -14.27
C GLU A 59 -5.19 3.15 -14.10
N PHE A 60 -4.40 4.22 -14.12
CA PHE A 60 -4.88 5.59 -14.14
C PHE A 60 -4.64 6.17 -15.53
N ASP A 61 -5.72 6.65 -16.17
CA ASP A 61 -5.64 7.37 -17.44
C ASP A 61 -5.76 8.87 -17.20
N ALA A 62 -4.64 9.59 -17.35
CA ALA A 62 -4.60 11.04 -17.20
C ALA A 62 -5.33 11.78 -18.33
N ALA A 63 -5.59 11.11 -19.46
CA ALA A 63 -6.35 11.66 -20.59
C ALA A 63 -7.86 11.42 -20.46
N GLU A 64 -8.31 10.67 -19.45
CA GLU A 64 -9.72 10.43 -19.21
C GLU A 64 -10.44 11.77 -18.96
N ARG A 65 -11.59 11.96 -19.62
CA ARG A 65 -12.32 13.23 -19.57
C ARG A 65 -12.95 13.48 -18.19
N ASN A 66 -13.38 12.42 -17.52
CA ASN A 66 -14.07 12.46 -16.23
C ASN A 66 -13.50 11.37 -15.29
N PRO A 67 -12.22 11.49 -14.88
CA PRO A 67 -11.60 10.50 -14.01
C PRO A 67 -12.33 10.44 -12.67
N GLN A 68 -12.37 9.27 -12.04
CA GLN A 68 -13.01 9.14 -10.73
C GLN A 68 -12.27 9.98 -9.68
N ALA A 69 -13.02 10.52 -8.71
CA ALA A 69 -12.44 11.33 -7.64
C ALA A 69 -11.34 10.57 -6.86
N SER A 70 -11.50 9.26 -6.66
CA SER A 70 -10.48 8.39 -6.04
C SER A 70 -9.18 8.33 -6.84
N GLN A 71 -9.27 8.26 -8.17
CA GLN A 71 -8.13 8.22 -9.07
C GLN A 71 -7.41 9.57 -9.17
N LEU A 72 -8.15 10.69 -9.16
CA LEU A 72 -7.55 12.02 -9.03
C LEU A 72 -6.91 12.21 -7.66
N LEU A 73 -7.54 11.72 -6.60
CA LEU A 73 -7.05 11.88 -5.25
C LEU A 73 -5.81 11.04 -4.99
N THR A 74 -5.71 9.85 -5.61
CA THR A 74 -4.65 8.86 -5.39
C THR A 74 -4.21 8.17 -6.68
N PRO A 75 -3.63 8.90 -7.66
CA PRO A 75 -3.24 8.33 -8.95
C PRO A 75 -2.19 7.23 -8.83
N GLU A 76 -1.40 7.22 -7.75
CA GLU A 76 -0.41 6.17 -7.47
C GLU A 76 -1.04 4.84 -7.02
N LEU A 77 -2.31 4.85 -6.58
CA LEU A 77 -3.01 3.66 -6.10
C LEU A 77 -3.72 2.93 -7.25
N SER A 78 -2.93 2.54 -8.24
CA SER A 78 -3.36 1.61 -9.29
C SER A 78 -2.49 0.36 -9.29
N LEU A 79 -3.03 -0.78 -9.73
CA LEU A 79 -2.26 -2.03 -9.81
C LEU A 79 -1.03 -1.87 -10.69
N LYS A 80 -1.17 -1.19 -11.85
CA LYS A 80 -0.06 -0.90 -12.76
C LYS A 80 1.05 -0.10 -12.10
N ALA A 81 0.71 0.97 -11.36
CA ALA A 81 1.69 1.80 -10.68
C ALA A 81 2.34 1.07 -9.49
N LEU A 82 1.54 0.40 -8.65
CA LEU A 82 2.05 -0.28 -7.46
C LEU A 82 2.92 -1.49 -7.79
N LEU A 83 2.58 -2.23 -8.85
CA LEU A 83 3.30 -3.44 -9.26
C LEU A 83 4.42 -3.19 -10.27
N GLU A 84 4.65 -1.93 -10.64
CA GLU A 84 5.80 -1.53 -11.45
C GLU A 84 7.12 -1.97 -10.79
N GLU A 85 8.10 -2.31 -11.63
CA GLU A 85 9.37 -2.92 -11.23
C GLU A 85 9.20 -4.16 -10.34
N ASN A 86 8.19 -5.01 -10.64
CA ASN A 86 7.87 -6.22 -9.86
C ASN A 86 7.52 -5.89 -8.40
N GLY A 87 6.69 -4.87 -8.19
CA GLY A 87 6.19 -4.49 -6.86
C GLY A 87 7.14 -3.63 -6.02
N LYS A 88 8.31 -3.23 -6.56
CA LYS A 88 9.24 -2.36 -5.83
C LYS A 88 8.70 -0.95 -5.62
N VAL A 89 7.84 -0.46 -6.52
CA VAL A 89 7.18 0.85 -6.36
C VAL A 89 6.27 0.84 -5.13
N PHE A 90 5.46 -0.20 -4.94
CA PHE A 90 4.67 -0.39 -3.73
C PHE A 90 5.53 -0.39 -2.45
N LEU A 91 6.63 -1.13 -2.43
CA LEU A 91 7.53 -1.16 -1.27
C LEU A 91 8.15 0.21 -0.96
N ARG A 92 8.50 0.99 -2.00
CA ARG A 92 9.00 2.36 -1.85
C ARG A 92 7.92 3.28 -1.30
N LEU A 93 6.68 3.16 -1.78
CA LEU A 93 5.54 3.91 -1.25
C LEU A 93 5.32 3.60 0.23
N MET A 94 5.32 2.32 0.60
CA MET A 94 5.12 1.88 1.98
C MET A 94 6.24 2.42 2.91
N ASN A 95 7.51 2.29 2.51
CA ASN A 95 8.64 2.84 3.24
C ASN A 95 8.56 4.37 3.39
N ALA A 96 8.21 5.09 2.31
CA ALA A 96 8.11 6.54 2.33
C ALA A 96 6.99 6.99 3.30
N ARG A 97 5.82 6.35 3.24
CA ARG A 97 4.70 6.66 4.13
C ARG A 97 5.00 6.29 5.59
N ALA A 98 5.78 5.23 5.83
CA ALA A 98 6.20 4.84 7.18
C ALA A 98 7.26 5.79 7.78
N ARG A 99 8.34 6.09 7.04
CA ARG A 99 9.54 6.75 7.60
C ARG A 99 9.72 8.21 7.20
N ARG A 100 8.98 8.68 6.20
CA ARG A 100 9.13 10.03 5.61
C ARG A 100 7.77 10.73 5.50
N ALA A 101 6.94 10.58 6.54
CA ALA A 101 5.58 11.11 6.57
C ALA A 101 5.52 12.62 6.26
N GLU A 102 6.44 13.42 6.82
CA GLU A 102 6.50 14.87 6.55
C GLU A 102 6.81 15.20 5.08
N ASP A 103 7.77 14.51 4.47
CA ASP A 103 8.08 14.69 3.04
C ASP A 103 6.89 14.29 2.17
N CYS A 104 6.22 13.20 2.52
CA CYS A 104 5.00 12.77 1.84
C CYS A 104 3.88 13.81 1.95
N THR A 105 3.65 14.36 3.14
CA THR A 105 2.67 15.44 3.36
C THR A 105 2.98 16.66 2.50
N ARG A 106 4.25 17.06 2.43
CA ARG A 106 4.67 18.19 1.59
C ARG A 106 4.42 17.93 0.10
N HIS A 107 4.74 16.74 -0.39
CA HIS A 107 4.47 16.38 -1.79
C HIS A 107 2.97 16.29 -2.08
N ASP A 108 2.18 15.75 -1.15
CA ASP A 108 0.73 15.68 -1.29
C ASP A 108 0.11 17.08 -1.35
N LEU A 109 0.56 18.02 -0.52
CA LEU A 109 0.12 19.41 -0.57
C LEU A 109 0.44 20.06 -1.91
N ILE A 110 1.66 19.89 -2.44
CA ILE A 110 2.04 20.43 -3.75
C ILE A 110 1.12 19.87 -4.84
N TYR A 111 0.87 18.56 -4.83
CA TYR A 111 -0.02 17.90 -5.79
C TYR A 111 -1.46 18.43 -5.72
N LEU A 112 -2.04 18.51 -4.51
CA LEU A 112 -3.42 18.96 -4.33
C LEU A 112 -3.60 20.44 -4.63
N SER A 113 -2.63 21.29 -4.27
CA SER A 113 -2.63 22.71 -4.64
C SER A 113 -2.58 22.90 -6.16
N ALA A 114 -1.83 22.07 -6.88
CA ALA A 114 -1.81 22.09 -8.35
C ALA A 114 -3.18 21.69 -8.93
N LEU A 115 -3.78 20.60 -8.44
CA LEU A 115 -5.14 20.19 -8.86
C LEU A 115 -6.18 21.28 -8.58
N ARG A 116 -6.05 21.99 -7.45
CA ARG A 116 -6.94 23.09 -7.08
C ARG A 116 -6.79 24.28 -8.03
N ALA A 117 -5.55 24.65 -8.36
CA ALA A 117 -5.26 25.72 -9.32
C ALA A 117 -5.79 25.40 -10.73
N GLU A 118 -5.78 24.13 -11.13
CA GLU A 118 -6.35 23.65 -12.39
C GLU A 118 -7.88 23.49 -12.37
N GLY A 119 -8.53 23.67 -11.22
CA GLY A 119 -9.98 23.45 -11.06
C GLY A 119 -10.40 21.98 -11.19
N LYS A 120 -9.46 21.03 -11.02
CA LYS A 120 -9.69 19.59 -11.13
C LYS A 120 -9.80 18.87 -9.79
N MET A 121 -9.40 19.52 -8.69
CA MET A 121 -9.42 18.89 -7.36
C MET A 121 -10.86 18.54 -6.94
N PRO A 122 -11.13 17.29 -6.55
CA PRO A 122 -12.42 16.93 -5.94
C PRO A 122 -12.71 17.79 -4.71
N VAL A 123 -13.96 18.22 -4.55
CA VAL A 123 -14.40 19.05 -3.42
C VAL A 123 -15.13 18.19 -2.41
N PHE A 124 -14.53 17.98 -1.24
CA PHE A 124 -15.11 17.16 -0.16
C PHE A 124 -15.90 17.96 0.88
N SER A 125 -15.84 19.29 0.84
CA SER A 125 -16.57 20.17 1.76
C SER A 125 -18.08 20.27 1.47
N GLY A 126 -18.54 19.77 0.32
CA GLY A 126 -19.93 19.88 -0.12
C GLY A 126 -20.37 21.33 -0.22
N ASP A 127 -21.50 21.67 0.41
CA ASP A 127 -22.01 23.05 0.48
C ASP A 127 -21.44 23.85 1.67
N THR A 128 -20.59 23.25 2.53
CA THR A 128 -20.13 23.87 3.79
C THR A 128 -19.45 25.23 3.58
N PHE A 129 -18.64 25.38 2.52
CA PHE A 129 -17.93 26.62 2.22
C PHE A 129 -18.60 27.49 1.15
N LYS A 130 -19.83 27.16 0.75
CA LYS A 130 -20.54 27.87 -0.33
C LYS A 130 -20.83 29.34 0.00
N HIS A 131 -20.96 29.68 1.27
CA HIS A 131 -21.35 31.01 1.76
C HIS A 131 -20.19 31.82 2.34
N VAL A 132 -18.96 31.31 2.25
CA VAL A 132 -17.77 32.02 2.74
C VAL A 132 -16.92 32.49 1.57
N SER A 133 -16.19 33.59 1.74
CA SER A 133 -15.28 34.12 0.72
C SER A 133 -13.93 33.43 0.71
N LEU A 134 -13.51 32.89 1.86
CA LEU A 134 -12.29 32.12 2.00
C LEU A 134 -12.41 31.24 3.24
N ALA A 135 -12.08 29.95 3.12
CA ALA A 135 -11.89 29.05 4.25
C ALA A 135 -10.45 28.54 4.25
N PHE A 136 -9.80 28.55 5.40
CA PHE A 136 -8.39 28.18 5.52
C PHE A 136 -8.09 27.58 6.90
N ILE A 137 -6.94 26.91 6.99
CA ILE A 137 -6.39 26.35 8.22
C ILE A 137 -4.98 26.90 8.40
N ASP A 138 -4.63 27.17 9.66
CA ASP A 138 -3.25 27.42 10.07
C ASP A 138 -2.62 26.09 10.51
N PRO A 139 -1.62 25.55 9.79
CA PRO A 139 -0.96 24.31 10.19
C PRO A 139 -0.19 24.43 11.51
N ALA A 140 0.06 25.65 12.01
CA ALA A 140 0.64 25.87 13.34
C ALA A 140 -0.41 25.83 14.46
N ASP A 141 -1.71 25.87 14.15
CA ASP A 141 -2.78 25.65 15.13
C ASP A 141 -2.81 24.16 15.52
N PRO A 142 -2.56 23.80 16.80
CA PRO A 142 -2.59 22.41 17.25
C PRO A 142 -3.97 21.74 17.09
N GLU A 143 -5.05 22.53 17.11
CA GLU A 143 -6.42 22.02 16.91
C GLU A 143 -6.80 21.98 15.43
N GLN A 144 -6.02 22.66 14.57
CA GLN A 144 -6.21 22.71 13.11
C GLN A 144 -7.64 23.10 12.72
N ASN A 145 -8.23 24.03 13.47
CA ASN A 145 -9.61 24.44 13.27
C ASN A 145 -9.78 25.16 11.92
N VAL A 146 -10.86 24.85 11.19
CA VAL A 146 -11.21 25.57 9.97
C VAL A 146 -11.63 26.99 10.33
N GLN A 147 -10.89 27.97 9.82
CA GLN A 147 -11.23 29.39 9.91
C GLN A 147 -11.89 29.84 8.60
N SER A 148 -12.82 30.78 8.68
CA SER A 148 -13.51 31.29 7.50
C SER A 148 -13.72 32.81 7.55
N LEU A 149 -13.68 33.41 6.36
CA LEU A 149 -13.99 34.81 6.13
C LEU A 149 -15.33 34.90 5.42
N LEU A 150 -16.26 35.64 6.02
CA LEU A 150 -17.57 35.92 5.43
C LEU A 150 -17.44 36.90 4.24
N PRO A 151 -18.46 37.00 3.37
CA PRO A 151 -18.52 37.99 2.30
C PRO A 151 -18.43 39.45 2.75
N SER A 152 -18.67 39.73 4.03
CA SER A 152 -18.50 41.04 4.64
C SER A 152 -17.04 41.39 4.97
N ALA A 153 -16.10 40.45 4.85
CA ALA A 153 -14.68 40.70 5.09
C ALA A 153 -14.12 41.74 4.10
N SER A 154 -13.24 42.61 4.58
CA SER A 154 -12.62 43.62 3.73
C SER A 154 -11.68 42.99 2.71
N LYS A 155 -11.52 43.64 1.55
CA LYS A 155 -10.60 43.19 0.50
C LYS A 155 -9.16 43.05 1.01
N ALA A 156 -8.72 43.97 1.87
CA ALA A 156 -7.38 43.94 2.46
C ALA A 156 -7.14 42.66 3.28
N VAL A 157 -8.12 42.24 4.10
CA VAL A 157 -8.01 41.00 4.89
C VAL A 157 -8.02 39.77 3.98
N LEU A 158 -8.85 39.76 2.94
CA LEU A 158 -8.88 38.66 1.96
C LEU A 158 -7.54 38.52 1.21
N GLU A 159 -6.96 39.63 0.77
CA GLU A 159 -5.67 39.67 0.07
C GLU A 159 -4.53 39.24 1.00
N GLU A 160 -4.53 39.69 2.26
CA GLU A 160 -3.57 39.25 3.27
C GLU A 160 -3.61 37.73 3.46
N LYS A 161 -4.80 37.14 3.66
CA LYS A 161 -4.92 35.68 3.85
C LYS A 161 -4.55 34.91 2.59
N ARG A 162 -4.90 35.40 1.40
CA ARG A 162 -4.45 34.81 0.13
C ARG A 162 -2.93 34.86 -0.03
N ALA A 163 -2.28 35.95 0.37
CA ALA A 163 -0.82 36.06 0.35
C ALA A 163 -0.16 35.07 1.32
N LEU A 164 -0.75 34.85 2.51
CA LEU A 164 -0.29 33.83 3.45
C LEU A 164 -0.46 32.40 2.91
N ILE A 165 -1.54 32.12 2.19
CA ILE A 165 -1.75 30.84 1.50
C ILE A 165 -0.68 30.65 0.40
N ALA A 166 -0.46 31.66 -0.43
CA ALA A 166 0.56 31.62 -1.47
C ALA A 166 1.99 31.44 -0.91
N ALA A 167 2.24 31.96 0.29
CA ALA A 167 3.50 31.76 1.02
C ALA A 167 3.60 30.41 1.75
N GLY A 168 2.57 29.56 1.69
CA GLY A 168 2.52 28.26 2.39
C GLY A 168 2.37 28.35 3.90
N LYS A 169 1.98 29.52 4.43
CA LYS A 169 1.74 29.73 5.87
C LYS A 169 0.34 29.35 6.30
N LEU A 170 -0.62 29.41 5.38
CA LEU A 170 -1.99 28.94 5.55
C LEU A 170 -2.31 27.96 4.43
N ILE A 171 -3.29 27.10 4.64
CA ILE A 171 -3.74 26.12 3.66
C ILE A 171 -5.23 26.35 3.40
N GLU A 172 -5.66 26.38 2.13
CA GLU A 172 -7.10 26.41 1.81
C GLU A 172 -7.80 25.20 2.45
N ALA A 173 -8.96 25.41 3.08
CA ALA A 173 -9.64 24.35 3.81
C ALA A 173 -10.01 23.14 2.92
N ASP A 174 -10.42 23.37 1.67
CA ASP A 174 -10.67 22.28 0.70
C ASP A 174 -9.42 21.46 0.40
N VAL A 175 -8.27 22.13 0.26
CA VAL A 175 -6.98 21.46 0.00
C VAL A 175 -6.58 20.62 1.21
N TRP A 176 -6.77 21.16 2.41
CA TRP A 176 -6.52 20.43 3.66
C TRP A 176 -7.42 19.21 3.83
N LEU A 177 -8.73 19.34 3.62
CA LEU A 177 -9.65 18.21 3.68
C LEU A 177 -9.29 17.12 2.66
N SER A 178 -8.88 17.52 1.46
CA SER A 178 -8.40 16.60 0.43
C SER A 178 -7.09 15.91 0.83
N LEU A 179 -6.18 16.62 1.51
CA LEU A 179 -4.95 16.05 2.07
C LEU A 179 -5.29 14.96 3.09
N GLN A 180 -6.19 15.26 4.03
CA GLN A 180 -6.60 14.29 5.06
C GLN A 180 -7.22 13.05 4.43
N MET A 181 -8.11 13.22 3.44
CA MET A 181 -8.72 12.10 2.71
C MET A 181 -7.66 11.26 1.98
N ARG A 182 -6.74 11.92 1.25
CA ARG A 182 -5.66 11.26 0.51
C ARG A 182 -4.76 10.45 1.43
N GLN A 183 -4.34 11.04 2.56
CA GLN A 183 -3.51 10.37 3.56
C GLN A 183 -4.25 9.18 4.17
N GLN A 184 -5.51 9.35 4.55
CA GLN A 184 -6.32 8.28 5.12
C GLN A 184 -6.46 7.09 4.16
N VAL A 185 -6.77 7.33 2.90
CA VAL A 185 -6.92 6.27 1.88
C VAL A 185 -5.61 5.49 1.72
N ILE A 186 -4.48 6.19 1.56
CA ILE A 186 -3.17 5.55 1.37
C ILE A 186 -2.78 4.77 2.62
N LEU A 187 -2.87 5.38 3.80
CA LEU A 187 -2.49 4.72 5.05
C LEU A 187 -3.38 3.52 5.34
N THR A 188 -4.68 3.58 5.02
CA THR A 188 -5.61 2.46 5.17
C THR A 188 -5.18 1.28 4.30
N LEU A 189 -4.90 1.51 3.01
CA LEU A 189 -4.40 0.46 2.12
C LEU A 189 -3.13 -0.20 2.69
N LEU A 190 -2.13 0.62 3.04
CA LEU A 190 -0.83 0.13 3.53
C LEU A 190 -0.97 -0.64 4.85
N THR A 191 -1.82 -0.14 5.75
CA THR A 191 -2.13 -0.78 7.03
C THR A 191 -2.83 -2.11 6.82
N ASN A 192 -3.78 -2.20 5.88
CA ASN A 192 -4.47 -3.45 5.55
C ASN A 192 -3.51 -4.49 4.97
N VAL A 193 -2.58 -4.08 4.10
CA VAL A 193 -1.54 -4.99 3.58
C VAL A 193 -0.61 -5.47 4.70
N ALA A 194 -0.16 -4.58 5.58
CA ALA A 194 0.65 -4.94 6.74
C ALA A 194 -0.07 -5.92 7.67
N HIS A 195 -1.34 -5.66 8.01
CA HIS A 195 -2.17 -6.56 8.81
C HIS A 195 -2.35 -7.93 8.14
N THR A 196 -2.51 -7.97 6.82
CA THR A 196 -2.62 -9.21 6.07
C THR A 196 -1.34 -10.02 6.19
N PHE A 197 -0.17 -9.39 6.05
CA PHE A 197 1.10 -10.05 6.30
C PHE A 197 1.21 -10.55 7.75
N GLU A 198 0.96 -9.71 8.76
CA GLU A 198 1.06 -10.14 10.16
C GLU A 198 0.11 -11.32 10.47
N THR A 199 -1.08 -11.33 9.86
CA THR A 199 -2.07 -12.39 10.09
C THR A 199 -1.69 -13.68 9.37
N MET A 200 -1.40 -13.60 8.06
CA MET A 200 -1.10 -14.77 7.23
C MET A 200 0.29 -15.35 7.49
N PHE A 201 1.28 -14.50 7.77
CA PHE A 201 2.67 -14.91 7.90
C PHE A 201 3.08 -15.13 9.36
N LEU A 202 2.75 -14.20 10.28
CA LEU A 202 3.23 -14.28 11.67
C LEU A 202 2.28 -15.08 12.58
N LYS A 203 0.96 -14.86 12.49
CA LYS A 203 -0.01 -15.46 13.42
C LYS A 203 -0.45 -16.87 13.03
N GLN A 204 -0.54 -17.16 11.73
CA GLN A 204 -0.97 -18.47 11.24
C GLN A 204 0.16 -19.52 11.16
N ILE A 205 1.39 -19.23 11.61
CA ILE A 205 2.56 -20.11 11.53
C ILE A 205 2.70 -20.69 10.11
N MET A 206 3.01 -19.83 9.13
CA MET A 206 3.70 -20.28 7.92
C MET A 206 5.21 -20.46 8.21
N MET A 207 5.53 -21.24 9.25
CA MET A 207 6.84 -21.88 9.46
C MET A 207 6.84 -23.33 8.94
N GLY A 208 5.92 -23.66 8.03
CA GLY A 208 5.99 -24.86 7.19
C GLY A 208 6.37 -24.44 5.77
N GLU A 209 7.11 -25.29 5.05
CA GLU A 209 7.39 -25.11 3.62
C GLU A 209 6.10 -24.70 2.91
N VAL A 210 6.05 -23.48 2.37
CA VAL A 210 4.93 -23.02 1.56
C VAL A 210 4.76 -24.04 0.43
N THR A 211 3.64 -24.75 0.44
CA THR A 211 3.48 -25.88 -0.47
C THR A 211 3.24 -25.36 -1.89
N ALA A 212 3.67 -26.11 -2.88
CA ALA A 212 3.53 -25.75 -4.30
C ALA A 212 2.08 -25.47 -4.73
N GLY A 213 1.08 -25.92 -3.96
CA GLY A 213 -0.34 -25.67 -4.21
C GLY A 213 -0.81 -24.26 -3.80
N GLU A 214 -0.10 -23.60 -2.88
CA GLU A 214 -0.41 -22.25 -2.38
C GLU A 214 0.32 -21.17 -3.20
N ILE A 215 1.48 -21.51 -3.77
CA ILE A 215 2.24 -20.64 -4.67
C ILE A 215 1.77 -20.90 -6.10
N GLY A 216 0.71 -20.21 -6.53
CA GLY A 216 0.25 -20.26 -7.91
C GLY A 216 1.35 -19.98 -8.93
N CYS A 217 1.12 -20.35 -10.18
CA CYS A 217 2.05 -20.11 -11.29
C CYS A 217 2.53 -18.65 -11.28
N ARG A 218 3.85 -18.43 -11.22
CA ARG A 218 4.45 -17.09 -11.15
C ARG A 218 4.04 -16.19 -12.32
N PHE A 219 3.80 -16.80 -13.48
CA PHE A 219 3.39 -16.11 -14.70
C PHE A 219 1.87 -15.82 -14.74
N CYS A 220 1.01 -16.81 -14.49
CA CYS A 220 -0.45 -16.69 -14.70
C CYS A 220 -1.32 -16.82 -13.45
N GLY A 221 -0.73 -17.12 -12.29
CA GLY A 221 -1.43 -17.28 -11.01
C GLY A 221 -2.13 -18.61 -10.76
N THR A 222 -2.25 -19.48 -11.78
CA THR A 222 -2.98 -20.74 -11.66
C THR A 222 -2.31 -21.69 -10.66
N SER A 223 -3.06 -22.25 -9.72
CA SER A 223 -2.59 -23.23 -8.72
C SER A 223 -2.53 -24.67 -9.24
N THR A 224 -2.97 -24.90 -10.48
CA THR A 224 -2.98 -26.21 -11.14
C THR A 224 -2.03 -26.24 -12.36
N ARG A 225 -1.42 -27.40 -12.60
CA ARG A 225 -0.57 -27.64 -13.78
C ARG A 225 -1.44 -27.77 -15.03
N LYS A 226 -1.05 -27.14 -16.14
CA LYS A 226 -1.62 -27.43 -17.46
C LYS A 226 -0.90 -28.65 -18.03
N VAL A 227 -1.66 -29.70 -18.35
CA VAL A 227 -1.15 -30.88 -19.06
C VAL A 227 -1.48 -30.68 -20.53
N ASP A 228 -0.47 -30.69 -21.39
CA ASP A 228 -0.70 -30.60 -22.83
C ASP A 228 -1.20 -31.95 -23.36
N GLY A 229 -2.40 -31.95 -23.95
CA GLY A 229 -3.03 -33.12 -24.57
C GLY A 229 -4.24 -33.64 -23.79
N GLU A 230 -5.43 -33.50 -24.36
CA GLU A 230 -6.69 -34.05 -23.86
C GLU A 230 -6.65 -35.60 -23.85
N ALA A 231 -6.89 -36.21 -22.68
CA ALA A 231 -7.82 -37.33 -22.45
C ALA A 231 -7.50 -38.04 -21.12
N GLU A 232 -8.51 -38.06 -20.24
CA GLU A 232 -8.96 -39.11 -19.32
C GLU A 232 -7.96 -40.03 -18.58
N ALA A 233 -8.28 -40.20 -17.29
CA ALA A 233 -7.77 -41.19 -16.34
C ALA A 233 -6.41 -40.88 -15.67
N ALA A 234 -6.34 -39.79 -14.91
CA ALA A 234 -5.42 -39.70 -13.78
C ALA A 234 -6.24 -39.81 -12.49
N THR A 235 -5.98 -40.88 -11.75
CA THR A 235 -6.50 -41.17 -10.41
C THR A 235 -6.36 -39.95 -9.49
N GLU A 236 -7.30 -39.85 -8.54
CA GLU A 236 -7.46 -38.78 -7.54
C GLU A 236 -6.20 -38.44 -6.71
N SER A 237 -5.15 -39.24 -6.84
CA SER A 237 -3.85 -39.13 -6.18
C SER A 237 -2.77 -38.37 -6.97
N ALA A 238 -3.05 -37.89 -8.19
CA ALA A 238 -2.09 -37.15 -9.04
C ALA A 238 -2.45 -35.66 -9.20
N LYS A 239 -3.07 -35.04 -8.18
CA LYS A 239 -3.30 -33.58 -8.13
C LYS A 239 -1.98 -32.81 -8.03
N THR A 240 -1.42 -32.51 -9.20
CA THR A 240 -1.00 -31.16 -9.62
C THR A 240 -0.01 -30.41 -8.74
N THR A 241 1.24 -30.88 -8.63
CA THR A 241 2.35 -30.00 -8.25
C THR A 241 2.81 -29.17 -9.46
N LEU A 242 2.84 -27.85 -9.30
CA LEU A 242 3.38 -26.92 -10.30
C LEU A 242 4.87 -27.24 -10.58
N LEU A 243 5.32 -26.94 -11.80
CA LEU A 243 6.73 -27.04 -12.17
C LEU A 243 7.57 -26.10 -11.30
N ARG A 244 8.47 -26.66 -10.49
CA ARG A 244 9.34 -25.90 -9.59
C ARG A 244 10.60 -25.44 -10.34
N CYS A 245 10.98 -24.18 -10.14
CA CYS A 245 12.28 -23.69 -10.58
C CYS A 245 13.41 -24.26 -9.70
N ALA A 246 14.62 -24.34 -10.23
CA ALA A 246 15.80 -24.80 -9.49
C ALA A 246 16.19 -23.88 -8.30
N CYS A 247 15.72 -22.63 -8.28
CA CYS A 247 15.87 -21.75 -7.11
C CYS A 247 14.79 -21.99 -6.05
N GLU A 248 13.80 -22.83 -6.34
CA GLU A 248 12.72 -23.21 -5.43
C GLU A 248 11.74 -22.08 -5.04
N ALA A 249 12.04 -20.84 -5.41
CA ALA A 249 11.24 -19.64 -5.15
C ALA A 249 10.25 -19.28 -6.29
N ALA A 250 10.09 -20.15 -7.29
CA ALA A 250 9.18 -19.92 -8.39
C ALA A 250 8.56 -21.23 -8.88
N TYR A 251 7.26 -21.17 -9.19
CA TYR A 251 6.44 -22.30 -9.62
C TYR A 251 5.70 -21.93 -10.91
N TYR A 252 5.52 -22.89 -11.82
CA TYR A 252 4.89 -22.66 -13.12
C TYR A 252 3.89 -23.75 -13.47
N CYS A 253 2.75 -23.39 -14.04
CA CYS A 253 1.78 -24.40 -14.46
C CYS A 253 2.21 -25.18 -15.70
N CYS A 254 3.14 -24.66 -16.51
CA CYS A 254 3.66 -25.29 -17.71
C CYS A 254 5.04 -24.72 -18.10
N LYS A 255 5.71 -25.34 -19.07
CA LYS A 255 7.09 -24.99 -19.44
C LYS A 255 7.16 -23.65 -20.16
N GLU A 256 6.13 -23.32 -20.92
CA GLU A 256 5.97 -22.10 -21.70
C GLU A 256 6.02 -20.89 -20.77
N HIS A 257 5.21 -20.92 -19.69
CA HIS A 257 5.20 -19.88 -18.67
C HIS A 257 6.55 -19.73 -17.94
N GLN A 258 7.27 -20.85 -17.72
CA GLN A 258 8.62 -20.78 -17.17
C GLN A 258 9.59 -20.08 -18.13
N VAL A 259 9.53 -20.40 -19.42
CA VAL A 259 10.40 -19.83 -20.46
C VAL A 259 10.10 -18.34 -20.66
N GLU A 260 8.82 -17.96 -20.62
CA GLU A 260 8.39 -16.57 -20.80
C GLU A 260 8.81 -15.69 -19.62
N ASP A 261 8.57 -16.16 -18.39
CA ASP A 261 9.03 -15.49 -17.18
C ASP A 261 10.56 -15.54 -17.00
N TRP A 262 11.28 -16.45 -17.67
CA TRP A 262 12.74 -16.59 -17.52
C TRP A 262 13.50 -15.30 -17.77
N LYS A 263 13.01 -14.45 -18.70
CA LYS A 263 13.59 -13.12 -18.98
C LYS A 263 13.64 -12.24 -17.72
N ASN A 264 12.63 -12.36 -16.86
CA ASN A 264 12.48 -11.59 -15.62
C ASN A 264 13.07 -12.33 -14.41
N HIS A 265 12.93 -13.66 -14.37
CA HIS A 265 13.34 -14.48 -13.23
C HIS A 265 14.84 -14.81 -13.22
N LYS A 266 15.53 -14.88 -14.35
CA LYS A 266 16.93 -15.36 -14.44
C LYS A 266 17.90 -14.67 -13.47
N THR A 267 17.80 -13.35 -13.32
CA THR A 267 18.68 -12.57 -12.45
C THR A 267 18.43 -12.83 -10.97
N SER A 268 17.15 -12.96 -10.56
CA SER A 268 16.78 -13.32 -9.19
C SER A 268 17.07 -14.79 -8.87
N CYS A 269 16.84 -15.70 -9.83
CA CYS A 269 17.11 -17.13 -9.71
C CYS A 269 18.56 -17.41 -9.29
N LYS A 270 19.54 -16.73 -9.91
CA LYS A 270 20.96 -16.89 -9.56
C LYS A 270 21.26 -16.45 -8.13
N LYS A 271 20.73 -15.30 -7.71
CA LYS A 271 20.95 -14.74 -6.37
C LYS A 271 20.36 -15.63 -5.28
N ILE A 272 19.11 -16.05 -5.46
CA ILE A 272 18.39 -16.93 -4.51
C ILE A 272 19.15 -18.24 -4.31
N ARG A 273 19.70 -18.82 -5.38
CA ARG A 273 20.52 -20.03 -5.28
C ARG A 273 21.82 -19.80 -4.50
N GLN A 274 22.52 -18.70 -4.78
CA GLN A 274 23.77 -18.35 -4.07
C GLN A 274 23.52 -18.14 -2.58
N GLU A 275 22.45 -17.42 -2.23
CA GLU A 275 22.06 -17.16 -0.85
C GLU A 275 21.71 -18.47 -0.12
N ARG A 276 20.91 -19.34 -0.75
CA ARG A 276 20.58 -20.65 -0.18
C ARG A 276 21.81 -21.51 0.07
N ASP A 277 22.72 -21.55 -0.89
CA ASP A 277 23.96 -22.33 -0.77
C ASP A 277 24.86 -21.75 0.34
N GLN A 278 24.84 -20.43 0.58
CA GLN A 278 25.52 -19.79 1.72
C GLN A 278 24.88 -20.13 3.06
N THR A 279 23.55 -20.05 3.16
CA THR A 279 22.82 -20.35 4.41
C THR A 279 22.97 -21.83 4.80
N ALA A 280 23.02 -22.74 3.82
CA ALA A 280 23.25 -24.17 4.06
C ALA A 280 24.67 -24.46 4.59
N VAL A 281 25.66 -23.66 4.20
CA VAL A 281 27.05 -23.78 4.70
C VAL A 281 27.17 -23.24 6.13
N GLU A 282 26.49 -22.14 6.45
CA GLU A 282 26.49 -21.56 7.79
C GLU A 282 25.80 -22.48 8.81
N THR A 283 24.66 -23.08 8.45
CA THR A 283 23.93 -24.03 9.31
C THR A 283 24.56 -25.41 9.45
N SER A 284 25.56 -25.75 8.64
CA SER A 284 26.33 -27.00 8.76
C SER A 284 27.68 -26.80 9.46
N SER A 285 27.99 -25.57 9.87
CA SER A 285 29.23 -25.20 10.58
C SER A 285 29.00 -24.86 12.06
N GLU A 286 27.75 -24.94 12.54
CA GLU A 286 27.35 -24.92 13.96
C GLU A 286 27.09 -26.35 14.47
#